data_AF-A0A6N8JI71-F1
#
_entry.id   AF-A0A6N8JI71-F1
#
_cell.length_a   1.000
_cell.length_b   1.000
_cell.length_c   1.000
_cell.angle_alpha   90.00
_cell.angle_beta   90.00
_cell.angle_gamma   90.00
#
_symmetry.space_group_name_H-M   'P 1'
#
loop_
_entity.id
_entity.type
_entity.pdbx_description
1 polymer ?
#
loop_
_entity_poly.entity_id
_entity_poly.type
_entity_poly.pdbx_seq_one_letter_code
_entity_poly.pdbx_strand_id
1 'polypeptide(L)'
;MTFSFKIFRALTSINLFFSGFFLMMLLMTLLSGAVQVLAFLILIGAVFIHSILSLYLQKSLMDKSISLKESTPTGIWIMGAFALIYAGILLVTCYVVIAYHDTVMAEMWKQMGQLTEEQKKQITPAVLNSTMNVIIGFFGIFGLMIIGNTFLSFNFLNKWKNRDNTTDIDINLES
;
A
#
# COMPACT_ATOMS: atom_id res chain seq x y z
N MET A 1 -0.34 16.65 -19.11
CA MET A 1 -0.50 15.60 -18.06
C MET A 1 -1.74 15.92 -17.25
N THR A 2 -2.79 15.11 -17.40
CA THR A 2 -4.02 15.23 -16.61
C THR A 2 -3.75 15.17 -15.11
N PHE A 3 -4.63 15.80 -14.32
CA PHE A 3 -4.57 15.75 -12.86
C PHE A 3 -4.58 14.31 -12.32
N SER A 4 -5.43 13.44 -12.91
CA SER A 4 -5.49 12.01 -12.59
C SER A 4 -4.16 11.28 -12.81
N PHE A 5 -3.40 11.62 -13.85
CA PHE A 5 -2.09 11.01 -14.11
C PHE A 5 -1.02 11.51 -13.11
N LYS A 6 -1.09 12.78 -12.70
CA LYS A 6 -0.22 13.30 -11.63
C LYS A 6 -0.46 12.58 -10.30
N ILE A 7 -1.73 12.37 -9.92
CA ILE A 7 -2.09 11.59 -8.74
C ILE A 7 -1.58 10.16 -8.87
N PHE A 8 -1.78 9.52 -10.02
CA PHE A 8 -1.30 8.15 -10.24
C PHE A 8 0.22 8.03 -10.03
N ARG A 9 1.01 8.96 -10.59
CA ARG A 9 2.46 9.00 -10.37
C ARG A 9 2.84 9.19 -8.90
N ALA A 10 2.17 10.11 -8.20
CA ALA A 10 2.42 10.36 -6.79
C ALA A 10 2.10 9.14 -5.93
N LEU A 11 0.89 8.56 -6.08
CA LEU A 11 0.47 7.38 -5.33
C LEU A 11 1.35 6.16 -5.61
N THR A 12 1.75 5.93 -6.87
CA THR A 12 2.69 4.85 -7.20
C THR A 12 4.03 5.04 -6.49
N SER A 13 4.56 6.27 -6.45
CA SER A 13 5.84 6.56 -5.81
C SER A 13 5.77 6.37 -4.28
N ILE A 14 4.69 6.87 -3.67
CA ILE A 14 4.42 6.73 -2.24
C ILE A 14 4.27 5.25 -1.88
N ASN A 15 3.45 4.50 -2.63
CA ASN A 15 3.24 3.08 -2.38
C ASN A 15 4.53 2.29 -2.57
N LEU A 16 5.33 2.59 -3.60
CA LEU A 16 6.62 1.93 -3.82
C LEU A 16 7.58 2.15 -2.64
N PHE A 17 7.69 3.40 -2.16
CA PHE A 17 8.57 3.73 -1.04
C PHE A 17 8.15 3.00 0.24
N PHE A 18 6.89 3.14 0.65
CA PHE A 18 6.41 2.54 1.90
C PHE A 18 6.35 1.01 1.82
N SER A 19 5.90 0.43 0.71
CA SER A 19 5.91 -1.03 0.56
C SER A 19 7.34 -1.58 0.54
N GLY A 20 8.30 -0.90 -0.08
CA GLY A 20 9.71 -1.30 -0.03
C GLY A 20 10.28 -1.24 1.39
N PHE A 21 9.99 -0.17 2.12
CA PHE A 21 10.38 -0.02 3.53
C PHE A 21 9.79 -1.12 4.42
N PHE A 22 8.47 -1.36 4.33
CA PHE A 22 7.82 -2.40 5.12
C PHE A 22 8.25 -3.81 4.73
N LEU A 23 8.50 -4.07 3.44
CA LEU A 23 9.01 -5.35 2.97
C LEU A 23 10.40 -5.64 3.57
N MET A 24 11.28 -4.63 3.65
CA MET A 24 12.57 -4.76 4.32
C MET A 24 12.41 -5.04 5.82
N MET A 25 11.53 -4.31 6.50
CA MET A 25 11.25 -4.58 7.93
C MET A 25 10.73 -6.00 8.17
N LEU A 26 9.74 -6.44 7.38
CA LEU A 26 9.17 -7.79 7.52
C LEU A 26 10.20 -8.87 7.17
N LEU A 27 11.10 -8.61 6.23
CA LEU A 27 12.20 -9.52 5.94
C LEU A 27 13.15 -9.66 7.15
N MET A 28 13.50 -8.56 7.81
CA MET A 28 14.33 -8.61 9.02
C MET A 28 13.63 -9.38 10.16
N THR A 29 12.33 -9.16 10.34
CA THR A 29 11.52 -9.93 11.30
C THR A 29 11.43 -11.41 10.95
N LEU A 30 11.34 -11.76 9.66
CA LEU A 30 11.37 -13.16 9.22
C LEU A 30 12.71 -13.81 9.55
N LEU A 31 13.82 -13.09 9.33
CA LEU A 31 15.17 -13.57 9.63
C LEU A 31 15.42 -13.76 11.14
N SER A 32 14.64 -13.10 12.00
CA SER A 32 14.65 -13.36 13.45
C SER A 32 13.84 -14.60 13.87
N GLY A 33 13.31 -15.36 12.91
CA GLY A 33 12.59 -16.63 13.15
C GLY A 33 11.06 -16.50 13.22
N ALA A 34 10.50 -15.31 13.01
CA ALA A 34 9.05 -15.07 13.10
C ALA A 34 8.33 -15.47 11.79
N VAL A 35 8.20 -16.77 11.53
CA VAL A 35 7.60 -17.32 10.29
C VAL A 35 6.18 -16.81 10.03
N GLN A 36 5.43 -16.43 11.07
CA GLN A 36 4.09 -15.86 10.96
C GLN A 36 4.00 -14.60 10.07
N VAL A 37 5.12 -13.89 9.84
CA VAL A 37 5.13 -12.68 9.00
C VAL A 37 5.13 -12.99 7.50
N LEU A 38 5.30 -14.26 7.10
CA LEU A 38 5.41 -14.65 5.69
C LEU A 38 4.17 -14.26 4.87
N ALA A 39 2.97 -14.43 5.44
CA ALA A 39 1.73 -14.04 4.78
C ALA A 39 1.69 -12.53 4.48
N PHE A 40 2.10 -11.71 5.45
CA PHE A 40 2.18 -10.25 5.27
C PHE A 40 3.29 -9.85 4.29
N LEU A 41 4.41 -10.57 4.29
CA LEU A 41 5.51 -10.35 3.34
C LEU A 41 5.05 -10.55 1.88
N ILE A 42 4.28 -11.60 1.61
CA ILE A 42 3.71 -11.86 0.28
C ILE A 42 2.75 -10.74 -0.12
N LEU A 43 1.85 -10.34 0.79
CA LEU A 43 0.84 -9.32 0.52
C LEU A 43 1.45 -7.93 0.28
N ILE A 44 2.41 -7.50 1.10
CA ILE A 44 3.11 -6.22 0.85
C ILE A 44 4.00 -6.32 -0.39
N GLY A 45 4.56 -7.50 -0.67
CA GLY A 45 5.28 -7.79 -1.91
C GLY A 45 4.42 -7.57 -3.14
N ALA A 46 3.14 -7.94 -3.10
CA ALA A 46 2.20 -7.64 -4.19
C ALA A 46 2.01 -6.13 -4.40
N VAL A 47 1.91 -5.33 -3.33
CA VAL A 47 1.83 -3.85 -3.43
C VAL A 47 3.10 -3.27 -4.06
N PHE A 48 4.26 -3.80 -3.67
CA PHE A 48 5.56 -3.39 -4.21
C PHE A 48 5.68 -3.72 -5.71
N ILE A 49 5.42 -4.97 -6.09
CA ILE A 49 5.46 -5.42 -7.49
C ILE A 49 4.44 -4.66 -8.32
N HIS A 50 3.21 -4.49 -7.83
CA HIS A 50 2.19 -3.67 -8.48
C HIS A 50 2.71 -2.25 -8.77
N SER A 51 3.36 -1.62 -7.79
CA SER A 51 3.89 -0.26 -7.95
C SER A 51 4.99 -0.21 -9.01
N ILE A 52 5.86 -1.23 -9.07
CA ILE A 52 6.86 -1.36 -10.15
C ILE A 52 6.18 -1.51 -11.53
N LEU A 53 5.19 -2.37 -11.66
CA LEU A 53 4.46 -2.55 -12.92
C LEU A 53 3.71 -1.27 -13.33
N SER A 54 3.19 -0.52 -12.35
CA SER A 54 2.55 0.78 -12.56
C SER A 54 3.54 1.84 -13.05
N LEU A 55 4.81 1.82 -12.61
CA LEU A 55 5.86 2.67 -13.17
C LEU A 55 6.13 2.35 -14.65
N TYR A 56 6.16 1.07 -15.02
CA TYR A 56 6.30 0.69 -16.44
C TYR A 56 5.11 1.16 -17.28
N LEU A 57 3.89 1.02 -16.75
CA LEU A 57 2.68 1.56 -17.38
C LEU A 57 2.77 3.08 -17.57
N GLN A 58 3.22 3.83 -16.56
CA GLN A 58 3.41 5.28 -16.66
C GLN A 58 4.41 5.65 -17.76
N LYS A 59 5.53 4.95 -17.86
CA LYS A 59 6.53 5.17 -18.92
C LYS A 59 5.94 4.91 -20.31
N SER A 60 5.23 3.79 -20.48
CA SER A 60 4.60 3.40 -21.75
C SER A 60 3.43 4.31 -22.16
N LEU A 61 2.78 4.98 -21.20
CA LEU A 61 1.77 6.00 -21.46
C LEU A 61 2.37 7.35 -21.84
N MET A 62 3.54 7.70 -21.30
CA MET A 62 4.24 8.94 -21.62
C MET A 62 4.96 8.87 -22.97
N ASP A 63 5.44 7.68 -23.35
CA ASP A 63 6.16 7.44 -24.59
C ASP A 63 5.56 6.24 -25.33
N LYS A 64 4.91 6.52 -26.48
CA LYS A 64 4.27 5.49 -27.30
C LYS A 64 5.27 4.48 -27.89
N SER A 65 6.56 4.86 -28.04
CA SER A 65 7.60 3.95 -28.53
C SER A 65 7.93 2.83 -27.52
N ILE A 66 7.66 3.07 -26.24
CA ILE A 66 7.83 2.09 -25.18
C ILE A 66 6.57 1.23 -25.12
N SER A 67 6.66 -0.03 -25.55
CA SER A 67 5.61 -1.02 -25.33
C SER A 67 5.79 -1.72 -23.98
N LEU A 68 4.67 -2.13 -23.37
CA LEU A 68 4.71 -3.01 -22.22
C LEU A 68 5.09 -4.43 -22.65
N LYS A 69 5.81 -5.14 -21.79
CA LYS A 69 5.99 -6.59 -21.96
C LYS A 69 4.62 -7.27 -21.90
N GLU A 70 4.44 -8.34 -22.67
CA GLU A 70 3.16 -9.08 -22.77
C GLU A 70 2.59 -9.53 -21.42
N SER A 71 3.46 -9.88 -20.46
CA SER A 71 3.07 -10.28 -19.10
C SER A 71 2.68 -9.11 -18.19
N THR A 72 3.00 -7.86 -18.54
CA THR A 72 2.82 -6.70 -17.65
C THR A 72 1.35 -6.36 -17.41
N PRO A 73 0.46 -6.28 -18.42
CA PRO A 73 -0.96 -6.03 -18.19
C PRO A 73 -1.61 -7.05 -17.25
N THR A 74 -1.32 -8.34 -17.45
CA THR A 74 -1.83 -9.42 -16.59
C THR A 74 -1.25 -9.31 -15.18
N GLY A 75 0.04 -8.99 -15.06
CA GLY A 75 0.70 -8.75 -13.78
C GLY A 75 0.07 -7.60 -13.00
N ILE A 76 -0.29 -6.49 -13.66
CA ILE A 76 -0.98 -5.35 -13.01
C ILE A 76 -2.32 -5.80 -12.44
N TRP A 77 -3.10 -6.59 -13.18
CA TRP A 77 -4.39 -7.11 -12.69
C TRP A 77 -4.23 -8.05 -11.48
N ILE A 78 -3.33 -9.04 -11.59
CA ILE A 78 -3.14 -10.04 -10.53
C ILE A 78 -2.58 -9.37 -9.26
N MET A 79 -1.50 -8.60 -9.38
CA MET A 79 -0.90 -7.91 -8.24
C MET A 79 -1.83 -6.81 -7.70
N GLY A 80 -2.63 -6.19 -8.57
CA GLY A 80 -3.81 -5.37 -8.27
C GLY A 80 -4.75 -6.01 -7.27
N ALA A 81 -5.23 -7.22 -7.58
CA ALA A 81 -6.15 -7.94 -6.72
C ALA A 81 -5.52 -8.23 -5.33
N PHE A 82 -4.28 -8.71 -5.29
CA PHE A 82 -3.58 -8.96 -4.01
C PHE A 82 -3.35 -7.67 -3.21
N ALA A 83 -3.01 -6.56 -3.87
CA ALA A 83 -2.87 -5.26 -3.22
C ALA A 83 -4.19 -4.76 -2.62
N LEU A 84 -5.32 -4.99 -3.30
CA LEU A 84 -6.65 -4.67 -2.77
C LEU A 84 -7.03 -5.54 -1.58
N ILE A 85 -6.72 -6.84 -1.61
CA ILE A 85 -6.91 -7.73 -0.46
C ILE A 85 -6.12 -7.22 0.74
N TYR A 86 -4.85 -6.88 0.54
CA TYR A 86 -4.01 -6.34 1.60
C TYR A 86 -4.53 -5.00 2.15
N ALA A 87 -4.94 -4.07 1.29
CA ALA A 87 -5.54 -2.82 1.70
C ALA A 87 -6.85 -3.05 2.47
N GLY A 88 -7.67 -4.00 2.05
CA GLY A 88 -8.88 -4.42 2.77
C GLY A 88 -8.57 -4.92 4.17
N ILE A 89 -7.56 -5.79 4.32
CA ILE A 89 -7.09 -6.26 5.64
C ILE A 89 -6.65 -5.07 6.51
N LEU A 90 -5.84 -4.15 5.97
CA LEU A 90 -5.41 -2.96 6.71
C LEU A 90 -6.58 -2.11 7.21
N LEU A 91 -7.56 -1.84 6.35
CA LEU A 91 -8.72 -1.02 6.71
C LEU A 91 -9.63 -1.71 7.72
N VAL A 92 -9.84 -3.03 7.58
CA VAL A 92 -10.59 -3.82 8.57
C VAL A 92 -9.85 -3.82 9.91
N THR A 93 -8.53 -3.98 9.93
CA THR A 93 -7.73 -3.88 11.16
C THR A 93 -7.88 -2.50 11.79
N CYS A 94 -7.77 -1.41 11.01
CA CYS A 94 -7.97 -0.06 11.52
C CYS A 94 -9.38 0.11 12.12
N TYR A 95 -10.41 -0.37 11.42
CA TYR A 95 -11.79 -0.33 11.90
C TYR A 95 -11.95 -1.09 13.21
N VAL A 96 -11.43 -2.32 13.30
CA VAL A 96 -11.50 -3.14 14.51
C VAL A 96 -10.82 -2.45 15.69
N VAL A 97 -9.64 -1.88 15.49
CA VAL A 97 -8.93 -1.19 16.59
C VAL A 97 -9.68 0.07 17.03
N ILE A 98 -10.30 0.81 16.12
CA ILE A 98 -11.13 1.97 16.48
C ILE A 98 -12.41 1.52 17.21
N ALA A 99 -13.10 0.51 16.70
CA ALA A 99 -14.37 0.04 17.25
C ALA A 99 -14.23 -0.63 18.61
N TYR A 100 -13.10 -1.31 18.87
CA TYR A 100 -12.81 -2.03 20.11
C TYR A 100 -11.63 -1.42 20.86
N HIS A 101 -11.47 -0.10 20.76
CA HIS A 101 -10.31 0.65 21.24
C HIS A 101 -9.93 0.31 22.69
N ASP A 102 -10.89 0.37 23.61
CA ASP A 102 -10.63 0.16 25.04
C ASP A 102 -10.17 -1.27 25.33
N THR A 103 -10.76 -2.25 24.66
CA THR A 103 -10.37 -3.67 24.78
C THR A 103 -8.96 -3.90 24.24
N VAL A 104 -8.63 -3.30 23.09
CA VAL A 104 -7.30 -3.41 22.48
C VAL A 104 -6.25 -2.74 23.37
N MET A 105 -6.52 -1.53 23.87
CA MET A 105 -5.64 -0.82 24.79
C MET A 105 -5.39 -1.60 26.08
N ALA A 106 -6.44 -2.20 26.67
CA ALA A 106 -6.30 -2.99 27.88
C ALA A 106 -5.41 -4.22 27.66
N GLU A 107 -5.56 -4.91 26.52
CA GLU A 107 -4.76 -6.09 26.20
C GLU A 107 -3.31 -5.72 25.90
N MET A 108 -3.08 -4.63 25.17
CA MET A 108 -1.73 -4.11 24.95
C MET A 108 -1.04 -3.71 26.26
N TRP A 109 -1.77 -3.08 27.18
CA TRP A 109 -1.24 -2.74 28.50
C TRP A 109 -0.83 -3.97 29.30
N LYS A 110 -1.61 -5.07 29.23
CA LYS A 110 -1.23 -6.35 29.85
C LYS A 110 0.04 -6.92 29.25
N GLN A 111 0.19 -6.88 27.92
CA GLN A 111 1.39 -7.36 27.23
C GLN A 111 2.63 -6.54 27.63
N MET A 112 2.48 -5.24 27.91
CA MET A 112 3.55 -4.41 28.44
C MET A 112 3.95 -4.72 29.89
N GLY A 113 3.20 -5.57 30.61
CA GLY A 113 3.60 -6.10 31.91
C GLY A 113 4.93 -6.87 31.88
N GLN A 114 5.37 -7.30 30.69
CA GLN A 114 6.64 -8.00 30.44
C GLN A 114 7.85 -7.06 30.26
N LEU A 115 7.64 -5.74 30.25
CA LEU A 115 8.70 -4.76 30.09
C LEU A 115 9.51 -4.56 31.39
N THR A 116 10.76 -4.13 31.25
CA THR A 116 11.60 -3.75 32.39
C THR A 116 11.08 -2.49 33.09
N GLU A 117 11.42 -2.31 34.37
CA GLU A 117 10.96 -1.15 35.17
C GLU A 117 11.42 0.21 34.59
N GLU A 118 12.55 0.25 33.86
CA GLU A 118 12.99 1.45 33.14
C GLU A 118 12.11 1.76 31.92
N GLN A 119 11.66 0.74 31.19
CA GLN A 119 10.78 0.91 30.03
C GLN A 119 9.35 1.32 30.45
N LYS A 120 8.86 0.77 31.58
CA LYS A 120 7.54 1.14 32.14
C LYS A 120 7.46 2.61 32.56
N LYS A 121 8.57 3.21 32.99
CA LYS A 121 8.62 4.65 33.34
C LYS A 121 8.47 5.57 32.13
N GLN A 122 8.80 5.10 30.92
CA GLN A 122 8.72 5.90 29.70
C GLN A 122 7.39 5.72 28.96
N ILE A 123 6.70 4.58 29.16
CA ILE A 123 5.44 4.28 28.47
C ILE A 123 4.27 4.57 29.41
N THR A 124 3.69 5.75 29.28
CA THR A 124 2.42 6.09 29.94
C THR A 124 1.23 5.65 29.08
N PRO A 125 0.03 5.41 29.68
CA PRO A 125 -1.18 5.11 28.91
C PRO A 125 -1.51 6.20 27.87
N ALA A 126 -1.21 7.46 28.17
CA ALA A 126 -1.42 8.57 27.24
C ALA A 126 -0.51 8.48 26.02
N VAL A 127 0.78 8.16 26.22
CA VAL A 127 1.74 7.95 25.12
C VAL A 127 1.35 6.73 24.27
N LEU A 128 0.92 5.63 24.91
CA LEU A 128 0.46 4.45 24.20
C LEU A 128 -0.75 4.78 23.31
N ASN A 129 -1.77 5.41 23.87
CA ASN A 129 -2.98 5.80 23.15
C ASN A 129 -2.67 6.74 21.96
N SER A 130 -1.84 7.76 22.20
CA SER A 130 -1.44 8.69 21.14
C SER A 130 -0.67 7.99 20.02
N THR A 131 0.29 7.13 20.37
CA THR A 131 1.07 6.36 19.41
C THR A 131 0.17 5.45 18.58
N MET A 132 -0.80 4.78 19.21
CA MET A 132 -1.75 3.94 18.50
C MET A 132 -2.58 4.74 17.50
N ASN A 133 -3.13 5.90 17.89
CA ASN A 133 -3.93 6.71 17.00
C ASN A 133 -3.14 7.20 15.77
N VAL A 134 -1.85 7.52 15.95
CA VAL A 134 -0.95 7.85 14.83
C VAL A 134 -0.74 6.65 13.92
N ILE A 135 -0.48 5.48 14.49
CA ILE A 135 -0.28 4.23 13.74
C ILE A 135 -1.52 3.87 12.91
N ILE A 136 -2.71 3.90 13.53
CA ILE A 136 -3.98 3.62 12.85
C ILE A 136 -4.23 4.66 11.75
N GLY A 137 -4.04 5.94 12.04
CA GLY A 137 -4.21 7.01 11.06
C GLY A 137 -3.30 6.82 9.85
N PHE A 138 -2.03 6.51 10.08
CA PHE A 138 -1.07 6.20 9.03
C PHE A 138 -1.49 4.98 8.20
N PHE A 139 -1.79 3.85 8.82
CA PHE A 139 -2.16 2.62 8.10
C PHE A 139 -3.49 2.75 7.36
N GLY A 140 -4.45 3.49 7.92
CA GLY A 140 -5.73 3.79 7.27
C GLY A 140 -5.52 4.61 6.00
N ILE A 141 -4.75 5.69 6.08
CA ILE A 141 -4.41 6.52 4.90
C ILE A 141 -3.62 5.69 3.88
N PHE A 142 -2.66 4.89 4.33
CA PHE A 142 -1.86 4.05 3.44
C PHE A 142 -2.72 3.00 2.71
N GLY A 143 -3.67 2.36 3.39
CA GLY A 143 -4.64 1.46 2.77
C GLY A 143 -5.47 2.15 1.67
N LEU A 144 -5.94 3.37 1.91
CA LEU A 144 -6.65 4.17 0.91
C LEU A 144 -5.75 4.55 -0.29
N MET A 145 -4.49 4.87 -0.05
CA MET A 145 -3.51 5.16 -1.11
C MET A 145 -3.26 3.94 -2.00
N ILE A 146 -3.20 2.74 -1.43
CA ILE A 146 -3.11 1.49 -2.20
C ILE A 146 -4.32 1.33 -3.11
N ILE A 147 -5.53 1.46 -2.55
CA ILE A 147 -6.79 1.34 -3.31
C ILE A 147 -6.83 2.35 -4.46
N GLY A 148 -6.54 3.63 -4.17
CA GLY A 148 -6.53 4.70 -5.17
C GLY A 148 -5.52 4.44 -6.29
N ASN A 149 -4.32 3.97 -5.94
CA ASN A 149 -3.30 3.63 -6.93
C ASN A 149 -3.73 2.46 -7.81
N THR A 150 -4.33 1.42 -7.23
CA THR A 150 -4.78 0.24 -7.97
C THR A 150 -5.87 0.61 -8.97
N PHE A 151 -6.91 1.34 -8.54
CA PHE A 151 -7.98 1.76 -9.45
C PHE A 151 -7.47 2.68 -10.57
N LEU A 152 -6.58 3.62 -10.27
CA LEU A 152 -5.96 4.45 -11.30
C LEU A 152 -5.14 3.60 -12.28
N SER A 153 -4.38 2.62 -11.78
CA SER A 153 -3.61 1.72 -12.65
C SER A 153 -4.50 0.92 -13.60
N PHE A 154 -5.66 0.44 -13.15
CA PHE A 154 -6.60 -0.29 -14.00
C PHE A 154 -7.22 0.62 -15.06
N ASN A 155 -7.60 1.84 -14.69
CA ASN A 155 -8.13 2.83 -15.62
C ASN A 155 -7.07 3.16 -16.69
N PHE A 156 -5.86 3.51 -16.27
CA PHE A 156 -4.75 3.83 -17.17
C PHE A 156 -4.29 2.64 -18.01
N LEU A 157 -4.39 1.40 -17.50
CA LEU A 157 -4.11 0.20 -18.26
C LEU A 157 -5.16 -0.02 -19.36
N ASN A 158 -6.44 0.23 -19.08
CA ASN A 158 -7.49 0.17 -20.09
C ASN A 158 -7.28 1.24 -21.18
N LYS A 159 -6.89 2.46 -20.79
CA LYS A 159 -6.50 3.51 -21.75
C LYS A 159 -5.31 3.08 -22.62
N TRP A 160 -4.30 2.45 -22.00
CA TRP A 160 -3.14 1.92 -22.72
C TRP A 160 -3.54 0.83 -23.73
N LYS A 161 -4.43 -0.11 -23.35
CA LYS A 161 -4.89 -1.18 -24.25
C LYS A 161 -5.67 -0.66 -25.47
N ASN A 162 -6.38 0.45 -25.33
CA ASN A 162 -7.23 1.01 -26.39
C ASN A 162 -6.53 2.09 -27.23
N ARG A 163 -5.23 2.32 -27.03
CA ARG A 163 -4.49 3.43 -27.63
C ARG A 163 -4.33 3.40 -29.14
N ASP A 164 -4.45 2.23 -29.75
CA ASP A 164 -4.34 2.06 -31.20
C ASP A 164 -5.71 2.25 -31.89
N ASN A 165 -6.80 2.18 -31.12
CA ASN A 165 -8.18 2.41 -31.59
C ASN A 165 -8.67 3.85 -31.32
N THR A 166 -7.85 4.69 -30.67
CA THR A 166 -8.17 6.10 -30.38
C THR A 166 -7.00 6.96 -30.84
N THR A 167 -7.25 7.85 -31.81
CA THR A 167 -6.21 8.66 -32.48
C THR A 167 -5.46 9.56 -31.51
N ASP A 168 -6.07 9.89 -30.37
CA ASP A 168 -5.44 10.60 -29.26
C ASP A 168 -5.73 9.87 -27.95
N ILE A 169 -4.70 9.25 -27.33
CA ILE A 169 -4.72 9.15 -25.86
C ILE A 169 -4.48 10.57 -25.38
N ASP A 170 -5.56 11.33 -25.22
CA ASP A 170 -5.45 12.67 -24.68
C ASP A 170 -5.06 12.60 -23.20
N ILE A 171 -3.75 12.64 -22.96
CA ILE A 171 -3.18 12.92 -21.64
C ILE A 171 -3.35 14.41 -21.28
N ASN A 172 -4.09 15.18 -22.09
CA ASN A 172 -4.22 16.63 -22.06
C ASN A 172 -5.64 17.19 -22.24
N LEU A 173 -6.69 16.42 -22.52
CA LEU A 173 -8.05 16.98 -22.66
C LEU A 173 -9.01 16.40 -21.63
N GLU A 174 -9.47 17.29 -20.74
CA GLU A 174 -10.72 17.15 -19.99
C GLU A 174 -11.89 17.37 -20.97
N SER A 175 -12.91 16.53 -20.86
CA SER A 175 -14.29 16.89 -21.18
C SER A 175 -15.07 16.93 -19.88
#